data_AF-A0A927Z2J9-F1
#
_entry.id   AF-A0A927Z2J9-F1
#
_cell.length_a   1.000
_cell.length_b   1.000
_cell.length_c   1.000
_cell.angle_alpha   90.00
_cell.angle_beta   90.00
_cell.angle_gamma   90.00
#
_symmetry.space_group_name_H-M   'P 1'
#
loop_
_entity.id
_entity.type
_entity.pdbx_description
1 polymer ?
#
loop_
_entity_poly.entity_id
_entity_poly.type
_entity_poly.pdbx_seq_one_letter_code
_entity_poly.pdbx_strand_id
1 'polypeptide(L)' 'MKKIILHIGFPILITILSYLLSINYIYKIPSPNGGYEPITYMVGFGIALFVLGVSAIVSAILYIGSKKNK' A
#
# COMPACT_ATOMS: atom_id res chain seq x y z
N MET A 1 3.33 -22.07 4.69
CA MET A 1 3.94 -21.31 3.56
C MET A 1 2.89 -20.56 2.74
N LYS A 2 1.91 -21.22 2.09
CA LYS A 2 0.88 -20.54 1.25
C LYS A 2 0.11 -19.39 1.95
N LYS A 3 -0.27 -19.57 3.22
CA LYS A 3 -0.98 -18.52 4.00
C LYS A 3 -0.11 -17.32 4.37
N ILE A 4 1.20 -17.52 4.60
CA ILE A 4 2.13 -16.44 4.95
C ILE A 4 2.38 -15.53 3.75
N ILE A 5 2.53 -16.13 2.56
CA ILE A 5 2.68 -15.38 1.30
C ILE A 5 1.43 -14.53 1.02
N LEU A 6 0.24 -15.07 1.28
CA LEU A 6 -1.00 -14.31 1.11
C LEU A 6 -1.11 -13.15 2.12
N HIS A 7 -0.71 -13.37 3.38
CA HIS A 7 -0.84 -12.39 4.44
C HIS A 7 0.27 -11.32 4.48
N ILE A 8 1.40 -11.54 3.80
CA ILE A 8 2.53 -10.60 3.74
C ILE A 8 2.72 -10.05 2.33
N GLY A 9 2.68 -10.92 1.31
CA GLY A 9 2.89 -10.50 -0.08
C GLY A 9 1.75 -9.64 -0.62
N PHE A 10 0.49 -9.94 -0.28
CA PHE A 10 -0.66 -9.19 -0.78
C PHE A 10 -0.71 -7.74 -0.24
N PRO A 11 -0.50 -7.46 1.06
CA PRO A 11 -0.37 -6.09 1.56
C PRO A 11 0.74 -5.29 0.89
N ILE A 12 1.91 -5.90 0.68
CA ILE A 12 3.05 -5.24 0.04
C ILE A 12 2.70 -4.88 -1.42
N LEU A 13 2.08 -5.81 -2.15
CA LEU A 13 1.68 -5.59 -3.53
C LEU A 13 0.64 -4.47 -3.66
N ILE A 14 -0.37 -4.44 -2.78
CA ILE A 14 -1.37 -3.37 -2.73
C ILE A 14 -0.70 -2.02 -2.40
N THR A 15 0.26 -2.01 -1.48
CA THR A 15 0.98 -0.80 -1.09
C THR A 15 1.75 -0.19 -2.27
N ILE A 16 2.46 -1.04 -3.03
CA ILE A 16 3.19 -0.61 -4.23
C ILE A 16 2.23 -0.06 -5.29
N LEU A 17 1.11 -0.77 -5.54
CA LEU A 17 0.09 -0.32 -6.50
C LEU A 17 -0.54 1.02 -6.07
N SER A 18 -0.83 1.17 -4.78
CA SER A 18 -1.39 2.41 -4.23
C SER A 18 -0.43 3.58 -4.39
N TYR A 19 0.86 3.38 -4.10
CA TYR A 19 1.90 4.40 -4.34
C TYR A 19 1.96 4.81 -5.82
N LEU A 20 2.02 3.83 -6.73
CA LEU A 20 2.10 4.07 -8.17
C LEU A 20 0.86 4.81 -8.70
N LEU A 21 -0.34 4.41 -8.27
CA LEU A 21 -1.58 5.09 -8.64
C LEU A 21 -1.62 6.52 -8.12
N SER A 22 -1.16 6.72 -6.89
CA SER A 22 -1.15 8.03 -6.25
C SER A 22 -0.25 9.02 -6.97
N ILE A 23 0.99 8.63 -7.31
CA ILE A 23 1.96 9.55 -7.95
C ILE A 23 1.70 9.74 -9.45
N ASN A 24 1.13 8.74 -10.15
CA ASN A 24 0.97 8.81 -11.60
C ASN A 24 -0.42 9.28 -12.06
N TYR A 25 -1.45 9.21 -11.21
CA TYR A 25 -2.81 9.54 -11.63
C TYR A 25 -3.49 10.55 -10.71
N ILE A 26 -3.53 10.31 -9.40
CA ILE A 26 -4.41 11.06 -8.50
C ILE A 26 -3.78 12.40 -8.08
N TYR A 27 -2.52 12.38 -7.65
CA TYR A 27 -1.83 13.56 -7.12
C TYR A 27 -0.67 14.01 -8.02
N LYS A 28 -0.76 13.69 -9.31
CA LYS A 28 0.27 14.00 -10.29
C LYS A 28 0.37 15.52 -10.48
N ILE A 29 1.41 16.11 -9.89
CA ILE A 29 1.74 17.53 -10.12
C ILE A 29 3.04 17.57 -10.93
N PRO A 30 2.99 17.96 -12.22
CA PRO A 30 4.17 18.04 -13.05
C PRO A 30 5.09 19.18 -12.59
N SER A 31 6.39 18.91 -12.52
CA SER A 31 7.39 19.95 -12.21
C SER A 31 7.96 20.55 -13.49
N PRO A 32 8.20 21.88 -13.55
CA PRO A 32 8.81 22.52 -14.72
C PRO A 32 10.22 22.03 -15.03
N ASN A 33 10.92 21.43 -14.07
CA ASN A 33 12.27 20.86 -14.24
C ASN A 33 12.27 19.40 -14.72
N GLY A 34 11.11 18.85 -15.07
CA GLY A 34 10.91 17.44 -15.40
C GLY A 34 10.58 16.59 -14.18
N GLY A 35 9.80 15.52 -14.39
CA GLY A 35 9.29 14.68 -13.29
C GLY A 35 8.09 15.30 -12.56
N TYR A 36 7.90 14.92 -11.30
CA TYR A 36 6.80 15.40 -10.46
C TYR A 36 7.31 16.28 -9.31
N GLU A 37 6.46 17.19 -8.84
CA GLU A 37 6.77 18.00 -7.65
C GLU A 37 7.03 17.10 -6.43
N PRO A 38 7.99 17.46 -5.54
CA PRO A 38 8.32 16.67 -4.34
C PRO A 38 7.09 16.32 -3.48
N ILE A 39 6.10 17.21 -3.45
CA ILE A 39 4.86 17.01 -2.71
C ILE A 39 4.02 15.84 -3.24
N THR A 40 4.09 15.54 -4.54
CA THR A 40 3.44 14.38 -5.17
C THR A 40 3.96 13.07 -4.56
N TYR A 41 5.27 12.97 -4.40
CA TYR A 41 5.92 11.79 -3.82
C TYR A 41 5.64 11.68 -2.31
N MET A 42 5.68 12.78 -1.57
CA MET A 42 5.35 12.80 -0.14
C MET A 42 3.91 12.33 0.12
N VAL A 43 2.94 12.88 -0.62
CA VAL A 43 1.53 12.51 -0.48
C VAL A 43 1.32 11.05 -0.88
N GLY A 44 1.91 10.61 -2.02
CA GLY A 44 1.84 9.22 -2.45
C GLY A 44 2.44 8.26 -1.42
N PHE A 45 3.57 8.62 -0.81
CA PHE A 45 4.20 7.82 0.23
C PHE A 45 3.34 7.73 1.49
N GLY A 46 2.72 8.84 1.92
CA GLY A 46 1.79 8.85 3.05
C GLY A 46 0.58 7.94 2.83
N ILE A 47 -0.01 7.97 1.64
CA ILE A 47 -1.13 7.10 1.26
C ILE A 47 -0.67 5.63 1.25
N ALA A 48 0.51 5.34 0.71
CA ALA A 48 1.05 3.99 0.71
C ALA A 48 1.26 3.45 2.13
N LEU A 49 1.79 4.25 3.06
CA LEU A 49 1.92 3.87 4.46
C LEU A 49 0.57 3.60 5.13
N PHE A 50 -0.43 4.44 4.86
CA PHE A 50 -1.79 4.22 5.37
C PHE A 50 -2.37 2.89 4.87
N VAL A 51 -2.25 2.63 3.57
CA VAL A 51 -2.73 1.38 2.93
C VAL A 51 -1.99 0.16 3.48
N LEU A 52 -0.68 0.25 3.70
CA LEU A 52 0.10 -0.80 4.34
C LEU A 52 -0.41 -1.10 5.75
N GLY A 53 -0.65 -0.05 6.55
CA GLY A 53 -1.16 -0.17 7.91
C GLY A 53 -2.53 -0.86 7.96
N VAL A 54 -3.48 -0.39 7.15
CA VAL A 54 -4.82 -1.01 7.05
C VAL A 54 -4.72 -2.45 6.57
N SER A 55 -3.92 -2.71 5.54
CA SER A 55 -3.72 -4.07 5.00
C SER A 55 -3.11 -5.01 6.04
N ALA A 56 -2.17 -4.53 6.87
CA ALA A 56 -1.59 -5.31 7.95
C ALA A 56 -2.62 -5.66 9.04
N ILE A 57 -3.48 -4.71 9.42
CA ILE A 57 -4.56 -4.93 10.39
C ILE A 57 -5.55 -5.98 9.87
N VAL A 58 -6.01 -5.84 8.62
CA VAL A 58 -6.93 -6.81 8.00
C VAL A 58 -6.29 -8.20 7.94
N SER A 59 -5.02 -8.27 7.58
CA SER A 59 -4.27 -9.52 7.54
C SER A 59 -4.15 -10.17 8.92
N ALA A 60 -3.90 -9.38 9.97
CA ALA A 60 -3.85 -9.86 11.35
C ALA A 60 -5.22 -10.39 11.83
N ILE A 61 -6.31 -9.69 11.54
CA ILE A 61 -7.67 -10.12 11.87
C ILE A 61 -8.00 -11.44 11.17
N LEU A 62 -7.72 -11.55 9.86
CA LEU A 62 -7.94 -12.77 9.09
C LEU A 62 -7.11 -13.95 9.61
N TYR A 63 -5.87 -13.70 10.02
CA TYR A 63 -5.01 -14.71 10.61
C TYR A 63 -5.57 -15.25 11.93
N ILE A 64 -5.98 -14.35 12.84
CA ILE A 64 -6.57 -14.70 14.14
C ILE A 64 -7.91 -15.44 13.94
N GLY A 65 -8.78 -14.93 13.06
CA GLY A 65 -10.06 -15.56 12.73
C GLY A 65 -9.92 -16.95 12.09
N SER A 66 -8.94 -17.14 11.19
CA SER A 66 -8.65 -18.44 10.60
C SER A 66 -8.11 -19.45 11.61
N LYS A 67 -7.47 -18.99 12.70
CA LYS A 67 -6.95 -19.87 13.76
C LYS A 67 -8.08 -20.35 14.70
N LYS A 68 -9.15 -19.58 14.84
CA LYS A 68 -10.32 -19.93 15.68
C LYS A 68 -11.27 -20.95 15.01
N ASN A 69 -11.27 -21.02 13.68
CA ASN A 69 -12.09 -21.93 12.88
C ASN A 69 -11.41 -23.30 12.60
N LYS A 70 -10.27 -23.59 13.22
CA LYS A 70 -9.51 -24.83 13.03
C LYS A 70 -9.22 -25.46 14.37
#